data_AF-A0A5C7T207-F1
#
_entry.id   AF-A0A5C7T207-F1
#
_cell.length_a   1.000
_cell.length_b   1.000
_cell.length_c   1.000
_cell.angle_alpha   90.00
_cell.angle_beta   90.00
_cell.angle_gamma   90.00
#
_symmetry.space_group_name_H-M   'P 1'
#
loop_
_entity.id
_entity.type
_entity.pdbx_description
1 polymer ?
#
loop_
_entity_poly.entity_id
_entity_poly.type
_entity_poly.pdbx_seq_one_letter_code
_entity_poly.pdbx_strand_id
1 'polypeptide(L)'
;SVTELGARSEFQFCPVSPRTSTEAEADFHDELQMAIHLYLINRGILITPFHNMTLCCPSTTAEDVDKLISMLDQAITELLAIPGARE
;
A
#
# COMPACT_ATOMS: atom_id res chain seq x y z
N SER A 1 -6.93 2.02 -5.90
CA SER A 1 -8.04 1.07 -5.82
C SER A 1 -7.61 -0.04 -4.87
N VAL A 2 -8.52 -0.92 -4.47
CA VAL A 2 -8.19 -2.09 -3.64
C VAL A 2 -8.81 -3.34 -4.27
N THR A 3 -8.04 -4.42 -4.34
CA THR A 3 -8.50 -5.75 -4.73
C THR A 3 -8.52 -6.66 -3.52
N GLU A 4 -9.61 -7.39 -3.36
CA GLU A 4 -9.81 -8.33 -2.24
C GLU A 4 -9.99 -9.74 -2.79
N LEU A 5 -9.21 -10.68 -2.27
CA LEU A 5 -9.31 -12.10 -2.61
C LEU A 5 -9.18 -12.95 -1.34
N GLY A 6 -10.33 -13.21 -0.71
CA GLY A 6 -10.38 -13.93 0.55
C GLY A 6 -9.65 -13.16 1.66
N ALA A 7 -8.60 -13.74 2.24
CA ALA A 7 -7.80 -13.10 3.28
C ALA A 7 -6.70 -12.14 2.75
N ARG A 8 -6.54 -12.06 1.41
CA ARG A 8 -5.58 -11.16 0.77
C ARG A 8 -6.26 -9.85 0.38
N SER A 9 -5.61 -8.73 0.66
CA SER A 9 -5.97 -7.41 0.13
C SER A 9 -4.76 -6.80 -0.58
N GLU A 10 -4.95 -6.05 -1.65
CA GLU A 10 -3.88 -5.37 -2.37
C GLU A 10 -4.35 -4.01 -2.86
N PHE A 11 -3.61 -2.94 -2.53
CA PHE A 11 -3.91 -1.60 -3.03
C PHE A 11 -3.08 -1.30 -4.29
N GLN A 12 -3.71 -0.60 -5.23
CA GLN A 12 -3.06 -0.09 -6.44
C GLN A 12 -3.08 1.43 -6.47
N PHE A 13 -2.14 2.04 -7.18
CA PHE A 13 -1.98 3.49 -7.30
C PHE A 13 -2.92 4.15 -8.32
N CYS A 14 -3.95 3.43 -8.79
CA CYS A 14 -4.95 3.95 -9.70
C CYS A 14 -6.34 4.02 -9.06
N PRO A 15 -7.20 4.99 -9.43
CA PRO A 15 -8.54 5.10 -8.83
C PRO A 15 -9.49 3.98 -9.25
N VAL A 16 -9.30 3.41 -10.46
CA VAL A 16 -10.14 2.36 -11.03
C VAL A 16 -9.32 1.08 -11.10
N SER A 17 -9.87 -0.03 -10.61
CA SER A 17 -9.15 -1.31 -10.64
C SER A 17 -8.83 -1.74 -12.08
N PRO A 18 -7.58 -2.10 -12.38
CA PRO A 18 -7.17 -2.54 -13.71
C PRO A 18 -7.86 -3.87 -14.05
N ARG A 19 -8.18 -4.07 -15.34
CA ARG A 19 -8.80 -5.30 -15.86
C ARG A 19 -7.77 -6.29 -16.38
N THR A 20 -6.56 -5.82 -16.69
CA THR A 20 -5.47 -6.62 -17.23
C THR A 20 -4.18 -6.36 -16.45
N SER A 21 -3.24 -7.31 -16.50
CA SER A 21 -1.93 -7.13 -15.86
C SER A 21 -1.14 -5.97 -16.46
N THR A 22 -1.29 -5.73 -17.77
CA THR A 22 -0.63 -4.61 -18.46
C THR A 22 -1.15 -3.25 -17.97
N GLU A 23 -2.46 -3.13 -17.72
CA GLU A 23 -3.02 -1.93 -17.09
C GLU A 23 -2.48 -1.74 -15.67
N ALA A 24 -2.39 -2.83 -14.89
CA ALA A 24 -1.87 -2.77 -13.53
C ALA A 24 -0.39 -2.36 -13.48
N GLU A 25 0.42 -2.85 -14.42
CA GLU A 25 1.84 -2.48 -14.56
C GLU A 25 2.01 -1.02 -14.99
N ALA A 26 1.16 -0.52 -15.88
CA ALA A 26 1.21 0.86 -16.34
C ALA A 26 0.93 1.89 -15.22
N ASP A 27 0.11 1.51 -14.24
CA ASP A 27 -0.20 2.34 -13.07
C ASP A 27 0.76 2.11 -11.88
N PHE A 28 1.77 1.25 -12.05
CA PHE A 28 2.71 0.93 -11.00
C PHE A 28 3.77 2.03 -10.85
N HIS A 29 4.19 2.29 -9.61
CA HIS A 29 5.17 3.33 -9.31
C HIS A 29 6.20 2.81 -8.29
N ASP A 30 7.35 2.37 -8.79
CA ASP A 30 8.39 1.68 -8.01
C ASP A 30 8.89 2.53 -6.83
N GLU A 31 9.26 3.78 -7.07
CA GLU A 31 9.83 4.64 -6.03
C GLU A 31 8.81 4.94 -4.90
N LEU A 32 7.54 5.20 -5.27
CA LEU A 32 6.46 5.39 -4.31
C LEU A 32 6.21 4.13 -3.48
N GLN A 33 6.20 2.96 -4.12
CA GLN A 33 6.10 1.68 -3.40
C GLN A 33 7.24 1.54 -2.39
N MET A 34 8.48 1.73 -2.81
CA MET A 34 9.65 1.59 -1.95
C MET A 34 9.61 2.57 -0.78
N ALA A 35 9.20 3.82 -1.02
CA ALA A 35 9.05 4.83 0.02
C ALA A 35 8.00 4.41 1.07
N ILE A 36 6.83 3.94 0.64
CA ILE A 36 5.78 3.45 1.54
C ILE A 36 6.26 2.24 2.32
N HIS A 37 6.89 1.25 1.66
CA HIS A 37 7.37 0.04 2.33
C HIS A 37 8.45 0.35 3.36
N LEU A 38 9.38 1.26 3.05
CA LEU A 38 10.41 1.72 3.98
C LEU A 38 9.80 2.52 5.15
N TYR A 39 8.77 3.33 4.89
CA TYR A 39 8.05 4.07 5.92
C TYR A 39 7.38 3.13 6.94
N LEU A 40 6.73 2.08 6.43
CA LEU A 40 5.99 1.09 7.23
C LEU A 40 6.92 0.19 8.04
N ILE A 41 8.01 -0.33 7.45
CA ILE A 41 8.93 -1.23 8.16
C ILE A 41 9.63 -0.51 9.32
N ASN A 42 9.96 0.77 9.16
CA ASN A 42 10.53 1.61 10.22
C ASN A 42 9.54 1.86 11.38
N ARG A 43 8.25 1.54 11.21
CA ARG A 43 7.18 1.65 12.21
C ARG A 43 6.62 0.29 12.63
N GLY A 44 7.37 -0.77 12.32
CA GLY A 44 7.08 -2.14 12.73
C GLY A 44 5.95 -2.79 11.95
N ILE A 45 5.77 -2.43 10.67
CA ILE A 45 4.80 -3.04 9.76
C ILE A 45 5.54 -3.55 8.54
N LEU A 46 5.56 -4.87 8.37
CA LEU A 46 6.20 -5.52 7.23
C LEU A 46 5.15 -5.86 6.17
N ILE A 47 5.34 -5.29 4.98
CA ILE A 47 4.63 -5.67 3.75
C ILE A 47 5.64 -6.35 2.83
N THR A 48 5.19 -7.30 2.02
CA THR A 48 6.06 -8.00 1.07
C THR A 48 6.64 -7.00 0.05
N PRO A 49 7.97 -6.96 -0.20
CA PRO A 49 8.60 -5.88 -0.96
C PRO A 49 8.39 -5.92 -2.48
N PHE A 50 7.51 -6.79 -2.96
CA PHE A 50 7.20 -7.01 -4.38
C PHE A 50 5.71 -6.86 -4.68
N HIS A 51 4.88 -6.60 -3.67
CA HIS A 51 3.45 -6.35 -3.81
C HIS A 51 2.99 -5.30 -2.80
N ASN A 52 1.98 -4.53 -3.15
CA ASN A 52 1.24 -3.68 -2.20
C ASN A 52 0.14 -4.48 -1.48
N MET A 53 0.43 -5.76 -1.22
CA MET A 53 -0.54 -6.72 -0.69
C MET A 53 -0.31 -7.01 0.78
N THR A 54 -1.41 -7.31 1.47
CA THR A 54 -1.44 -7.79 2.85
C THR A 54 -2.23 -9.10 2.89
N LEU A 55 -1.87 -9.97 3.83
CA LEU A 55 -2.52 -11.25 4.03
C LEU A 55 -2.83 -11.42 5.53
N CYS A 56 -4.11 -11.51 5.87
CA CYS A 56 -4.53 -11.75 7.24
C CYS A 56 -4.38 -13.24 7.58
N CYS A 57 -3.78 -13.54 8.73
CA CYS A 57 -3.72 -14.88 9.31
C CYS A 57 -4.67 -14.97 10.52
N PRO A 58 -4.91 -16.16 11.10
CA PRO A 58 -5.79 -16.31 12.26
C PRO A 58 -5.40 -15.49 13.50
N SER A 59 -4.15 -15.03 13.57
CA SER A 59 -3.65 -14.17 14.66
C SER A 59 -3.73 -12.68 14.36
N THR A 60 -4.05 -12.27 13.12
CA THR A 60 -4.22 -10.86 12.76
C THR A 60 -5.42 -10.29 13.49
N THR A 61 -5.21 -9.18 14.19
CA THR A 61 -6.26 -8.47 14.93
C THR A 61 -6.76 -7.26 14.17
N ALA A 62 -7.92 -6.72 14.58
CA ALA A 62 -8.41 -5.45 14.05
C ALA A 62 -7.43 -4.30 14.33
N GLU A 63 -6.76 -4.31 15.48
CA GLU A 63 -5.76 -3.31 15.84
C GLU A 63 -4.54 -3.33 14.90
N ASP A 64 -4.10 -4.51 14.46
CA ASP A 64 -3.03 -4.62 13.45
C ASP A 64 -3.43 -3.96 12.13
N VAL A 65 -4.69 -4.15 11.71
CA VAL A 65 -5.25 -3.56 10.48
C VAL A 65 -5.39 -2.05 10.64
N ASP A 66 -5.92 -1.57 11.76
CA ASP A 66 -6.05 -0.14 12.06
C ASP A 66 -4.68 0.55 12.09
N LYS A 67 -3.68 -0.10 12.68
CA LYS A 67 -2.30 0.39 12.68
C LYS A 67 -1.75 0.53 11.27
N LEU A 68 -1.94 -0.48 10.41
CA LEU A 68 -1.55 -0.40 9.00
C LEU A 68 -2.22 0.78 8.28
N ILE A 69 -3.53 0.91 8.40
CA ILE A 69 -4.28 1.97 7.71
C ILE A 69 -3.83 3.34 8.20
N SER A 70 -3.67 3.53 9.52
CA SER A 70 -3.20 4.78 10.09
C SER A 70 -1.78 5.14 9.64
N MET A 71 -0.86 4.18 9.60
CA MET A 71 0.50 4.44 9.14
C MET A 71 0.57 4.71 7.63
N LEU A 72 -0.28 4.06 6.83
CA LEU A 72 -0.39 4.34 5.40
C LEU A 72 -0.92 5.75 5.14
N ASP A 73 -1.97 6.16 5.86
CA ASP A 73 -2.53 7.52 5.77
C ASP A 73 -1.51 8.60 6.16
N GLN A 74 -0.75 8.37 7.23
CA GLN A 74 0.35 9.26 7.62
C GLN A 74 1.46 9.31 6.56
N ALA A 75 1.88 8.15 6.02
CA ALA A 75 2.88 8.10 4.96
C ALA A 75 2.48 8.94 3.75
N ILE A 76 1.23 8.77 3.29
CA ILE A 76 0.69 9.52 2.15
C ILE A 76 0.60 11.01 2.50
N THR A 77 0.15 11.37 3.69
CA THR A 77 0.06 12.76 4.15
C THR A 77 1.42 13.44 4.17
N GLU A 78 2.45 12.78 4.71
CA GLU A 78 3.82 13.31 4.75
C GLU A 78 4.42 13.42 3.34
N LEU A 79 4.23 12.42 2.47
CA LEU A 79 4.68 12.47 1.09
C LEU A 79 4.04 13.63 0.31
N LEU A 80 2.73 13.84 0.48
CA LEU A 80 2.00 14.94 -0.16
C LEU A 80 2.39 16.32 0.36
N ALA A 81 3.00 16.41 1.54
CA ALA A 81 3.53 17.66 2.08
C ALA A 81 4.88 18.07 1.45
N ILE A 82 5.54 17.17 0.71
CA ILE A 82 6.79 17.47 0.00
C ILE A 82 6.48 18.42 -1.17
N PRO A 83 7.21 19.54 -1.33
CA PRO A 83 7.04 20.42 -2.49
C PRO A 83 7.20 19.67 -3.81
N GLY A 84 6.23 19.79 -4.71
CA GLY A 84 6.25 19.12 -6.02
C GLY A 84 5.80 17.65 -6.00
N ALA A 85 5.30 17.10 -4.88
CA ALA A 85 4.91 15.68 -4.77
C ALA A 85 3.79 15.20 -5.72
N ARG A 86 3.14 16.11 -6.45
CA ARG A 86 2.08 15.80 -7.43
C ARG A 86 2.46 16.18 -8.87
N GLU A 87 3.69 16.65 -9.08
CA GLU A 87 4.22 17.01 -10.39
C GLU A 87 4.84 15.81 -11.10
#